data_AF-A0A1G6PUA3-F1
#
_entry.id   AF-A0A1G6PUA3-F1
#
_cell.length_a   1.000
_cell.length_b   1.000
_cell.length_c   1.000
_cell.angle_alpha   90.00
_cell.angle_beta   90.00
_cell.angle_gamma   90.00
#
_symmetry.space_group_name_H-M   'P 1'
#
loop_
_entity.id
_entity.type
_entity.pdbx_description
1 polymer ?
#
loop_
_entity_poly.entity_id
_entity_poly.type
_entity_poly.pdbx_seq_one_letter_code
_entity_poly.pdbx_strand_id
1 'polypeptide(L)'
;MADITPPRRILTPDRIDDVAKAVLALARELWVLRDRQIVTEAVLATRGIDIRAEVDRFQPDPALQAGLDRERDRIIAAVAAALGG
;
A
#
# COMPACT_ATOMS: atom_id res chain seq x y z
N MET A 1 -13.22 -27.00 -25.07
CA MET A 1 -12.70 -27.26 -23.72
C MET A 1 -13.49 -26.37 -22.77
N ALA A 2 -14.37 -26.93 -21.94
CA ALA A 2 -15.21 -26.13 -21.04
C ALA A 2 -14.32 -25.56 -19.92
N ASP A 3 -14.47 -24.26 -19.64
CA ASP A 3 -13.85 -23.61 -18.48
C ASP A 3 -14.50 -24.18 -17.20
N ILE A 4 -13.74 -24.97 -16.46
CA ILE A 4 -14.13 -25.65 -15.21
C ILE A 4 -13.69 -24.85 -13.98
N THR A 5 -13.26 -23.59 -14.15
CA THR A 5 -12.89 -22.73 -13.03
C THR A 5 -14.17 -22.34 -12.27
N PRO A 6 -14.35 -22.77 -11.01
CA PRO A 6 -15.48 -22.32 -10.21
C PRO A 6 -15.36 -20.79 -10.08
N PRO A 7 -16.47 -20.02 -10.20
CA PRO A 7 -16.40 -18.59 -9.95
C PRO A 7 -15.92 -18.41 -8.51
N ARG A 8 -14.67 -17.92 -8.37
CA ARG A 8 -14.07 -17.66 -7.07
C ARG A 8 -14.80 -16.43 -6.52
N ARG A 9 -15.92 -16.66 -5.85
CA ARG A 9 -16.73 -15.62 -5.22
C ARG A 9 -16.04 -15.25 -3.92
N ILE A 10 -15.06 -14.35 -4.01
CA ILE A 10 -14.21 -13.95 -2.88
C ILE A 10 -15.05 -13.20 -1.81
N LEU A 11 -16.12 -12.52 -2.23
CA LEU A 11 -16.98 -11.73 -1.35
C LEU A 11 -18.46 -12.09 -1.59
N THR A 12 -19.17 -12.42 -0.52
CA THR A 12 -20.62 -12.63 -0.52
C THR A 12 -21.36 -11.34 -0.16
N PRO A 13 -22.63 -11.16 -0.59
CA PRO A 13 -23.37 -9.91 -0.37
C PRO A 13 -23.49 -9.47 1.10
N ASP A 14 -23.56 -10.44 2.02
CA ASP A 14 -23.59 -10.26 3.47
C ASP A 14 -22.25 -9.77 4.06
N ARG A 15 -21.16 -9.81 3.29
CA ARG A 15 -19.81 -9.38 3.70
C ARG A 15 -19.44 -8.00 3.15
N ILE A 16 -20.32 -7.36 2.38
CA ILE A 16 -20.06 -6.04 1.75
C ILE A 16 -19.76 -4.98 2.81
N ASP A 17 -20.50 -4.96 3.92
CA ASP A 17 -20.29 -3.98 5.00
C ASP A 17 -18.94 -4.18 5.70
N ASP A 18 -18.48 -5.42 5.85
CA ASP A 18 -17.18 -5.73 6.44
C ASP A 18 -16.04 -5.27 5.52
N VAL A 19 -16.20 -5.42 4.21
CA VAL A 19 -15.26 -4.89 3.21
C VAL A 19 -15.25 -3.37 3.24
N ALA A 20 -16.41 -2.71 3.32
CA ALA A 20 -16.48 -1.26 3.42
C ALA A 20 -15.74 -0.75 4.67
N LYS A 21 -15.93 -1.40 5.83
CA LYS A 21 -15.18 -1.10 7.05
C LYS A 21 -13.67 -1.31 6.87
N ALA A 22 -13.26 -2.40 6.24
CA ALA A 22 -11.85 -2.68 5.97
C ALA A 22 -11.21 -1.64 5.05
N VAL A 23 -11.92 -1.21 3.99
CA VAL A 23 -11.46 -0.15 3.08
C VAL A 23 -11.33 1.19 3.80
N LEU A 24 -12.30 1.54 4.65
CA LEU A 24 -12.23 2.76 5.46
C LEU A 24 -11.07 2.73 6.47
N ALA A 25 -10.82 1.57 7.10
CA ALA A 25 -9.67 1.38 7.98
C ALA A 25 -8.36 1.51 7.19
N LEU A 26 -8.24 0.89 6.02
CA LEU A 26 -7.06 1.00 5.17
C LEU A 26 -6.83 2.45 4.71
N ALA A 27 -7.89 3.16 4.32
CA ALA A 27 -7.80 4.57 3.93
C ALA A 27 -7.27 5.45 5.07
N ARG A 28 -7.66 5.16 6.32
CA ARG A 28 -7.12 5.83 7.52
C ARG A 28 -5.62 5.56 7.67
N GLU A 29 -5.19 4.32 7.56
CA GLU A 29 -3.77 3.98 7.68
C GLU A 29 -2.93 4.59 6.55
N LEU A 30 -3.45 4.60 5.32
CA LEU A 30 -2.83 5.29 4.19
C LEU A 30 -2.66 6.79 4.46
N TRP A 31 -3.67 7.43 5.08
CA TRP A 31 -3.57 8.82 5.50
C TRP A 31 -2.49 9.03 6.55
N VAL A 32 -2.40 8.17 7.57
CA VAL A 32 -1.35 8.23 8.60
C VAL A 32 0.04 8.14 7.97
N LEU A 33 0.23 7.23 7.00
CA LEU A 33 1.49 7.12 6.27
C LEU A 33 1.80 8.39 5.47
N ARG A 34 0.80 8.95 4.76
CA ARG A 34 0.97 10.19 4.00
C ARG A 34 1.29 11.38 4.90
N ASP A 35 0.63 11.49 6.05
CA ASP A 35 0.91 12.54 7.03
C ASP A 35 2.36 12.46 7.53
N ARG A 36 2.82 11.26 7.92
CA ARG A 36 4.21 11.04 8.34
C ARG A 36 5.21 11.37 7.24
N GLN A 37 4.90 11.06 5.98
CA GLN A 37 5.73 11.43 4.83
C GLN A 37 5.85 12.96 4.72
N ILE A 38 4.74 13.69 4.77
CA ILE A 38 4.70 15.16 4.71
C ILE A 38 5.49 15.78 5.88
N VAL A 39 5.30 15.26 7.10
CA VAL A 39 6.03 15.71 8.29
C VAL A 39 7.54 15.45 8.12
N THR A 40 7.94 14.30 7.59
CA THR A 40 9.34 13.97 7.34
C THR A 40 9.98 14.95 6.36
N GLU A 41 9.31 15.21 5.24
CA GLU A 41 9.76 16.20 4.25
C GLU A 41 9.86 17.61 4.86
N ALA A 42 8.89 18.01 5.69
CA ALA A 42 8.91 19.31 6.38
C ALA A 42 10.08 19.41 7.38
N VAL A 43 10.31 18.38 8.20
CA VAL A 43 11.42 18.34 9.16
C VAL A 43 12.77 18.42 8.44
N LEU A 44 12.94 17.71 7.33
CA LEU A 44 14.16 17.81 6.52
C LEU A 44 14.35 19.22 5.94
N ALA A 45 13.28 19.84 5.44
CA ALA A 45 13.32 21.20 4.93
C ALA A 45 13.72 22.22 6.02
N THR A 46 13.25 22.06 7.27
CA THR A 46 13.69 22.92 8.39
C THR A 46 15.19 22.82 8.69
N ARG A 47 15.84 21.75 8.24
CA ARG A 47 17.29 21.52 8.36
C ARG A 47 18.05 21.88 7.09
N GLY A 48 17.40 22.54 6.12
CA GLY A 48 17.99 22.97 4.86
C GLY A 48 18.03 21.89 3.77
N ILE A 49 17.34 20.76 3.97
CA ILE A 49 17.27 19.66 2.99
C ILE A 49 15.84 19.62 2.42
N ASP A 50 15.56 20.40 1.39
CA ASP A 50 14.23 20.38 0.75
C ASP A 50 14.17 19.31 -0.34
N ILE A 51 13.54 18.18 -0.01
CA ILE A 51 13.42 17.02 -0.91
C ILE A 51 12.08 16.90 -1.62
N ARG A 52 11.12 17.82 -1.39
CA ARG A 52 9.72 17.60 -1.87
C ARG A 52 9.65 17.35 -3.37
N ALA A 53 10.27 18.22 -4.15
CA ALA A 53 10.30 18.09 -5.60
C ALA A 53 11.17 16.91 -6.09
N GLU A 54 12.13 16.48 -5.28
CA GLU A 54 12.95 15.32 -5.60
C GLU A 54 12.18 14.03 -5.35
N VAL A 55 11.41 13.90 -4.27
CA VAL A 55 10.58 12.72 -3.99
C VAL A 55 9.65 12.40 -5.18
N ASP A 56 9.04 13.41 -5.79
CA ASP A 56 8.13 13.22 -6.92
C ASP A 56 8.84 12.84 -8.23
N ARG A 57 10.11 13.25 -8.40
CA ARG A 57 10.89 13.07 -9.64
C ARG A 57 11.92 11.95 -9.55
N PHE A 58 12.20 11.47 -8.35
CA PHE A 58 13.25 10.50 -8.08
C PHE A 58 12.92 9.19 -8.78
N GLN A 59 13.86 8.72 -9.58
CA GLN A 59 13.82 7.38 -10.16
C GLN A 59 14.79 6.47 -9.41
N PRO A 60 14.29 5.41 -8.74
CA PRO A 60 15.14 4.41 -8.12
C PRO A 60 16.09 3.77 -9.12
N ASP A 61 17.33 3.54 -8.72
CA ASP A 61 18.22 2.66 -9.47
C ASP A 61 17.73 1.19 -9.39
N PRO A 62 18.29 0.27 -10.20
CA PRO A 62 17.86 -1.12 -10.19
C PRO A 62 17.98 -1.81 -8.82
N ALA A 63 18.96 -1.44 -8.00
CA ALA A 63 19.19 -2.06 -6.70
C ALA A 63 18.12 -1.62 -5.69
N LEU A 64 17.82 -0.33 -5.65
CA LEU A 64 16.77 0.24 -4.82
C LEU A 64 15.39 -0.24 -5.28
N GLN A 65 15.13 -0.27 -6.58
CA GLN A 65 13.88 -0.78 -7.15
C GLN A 65 13.62 -2.23 -6.71
N ALA A 66 14.64 -3.10 -6.79
CA ALA A 66 14.52 -4.47 -6.33
C ALA A 66 14.22 -4.57 -4.81
N GLY A 67 14.74 -3.63 -4.02
CA GLY A 67 14.40 -3.50 -2.60
C GLY A 67 12.94 -3.12 -2.36
N LEU A 68 12.44 -2.13 -3.10
CA LEU A 68 11.04 -1.68 -3.05
C LEU A 68 10.08 -2.80 -3.47
N ASP A 69 10.41 -3.55 -4.53
CA ASP A 69 9.60 -4.66 -5.00
C ASP A 69 9.50 -5.78 -3.95
N ARG A 70 10.63 -6.16 -3.32
CA ARG A 70 10.62 -7.15 -2.23
C ARG A 70 9.75 -6.72 -1.05
N GLU A 71 9.84 -5.45 -0.66
CA GLU A 71 9.06 -4.93 0.45
C GLU A 71 7.57 -4.87 0.11
N ARG A 72 7.22 -4.46 -1.12
CA ARG A 72 5.84 -4.51 -1.62
C ARG A 72 5.29 -5.92 -1.55
N ASP A 73 6.03 -6.91 -2.06
CA ASP A 73 5.58 -8.30 -2.10
C ASP A 73 5.39 -8.87 -0.68
N ARG A 74 6.28 -8.51 0.25
CA ARG A 74 6.16 -8.85 1.68
C ARG A 74 4.87 -8.31 2.29
N ILE A 75 4.56 -7.04 2.02
CA ILE A 75 3.34 -6.40 2.53
C ILE A 75 2.09 -7.04 1.92
N ILE A 76 2.06 -7.27 0.60
CA ILE A 76 0.94 -7.92 -0.08
C ILE A 76 0.69 -9.32 0.50
N ALA A 77 1.75 -10.12 0.68
CA ALA A 77 1.63 -11.45 1.27
C ALA A 77 1.07 -11.40 2.70
N ALA A 78 1.52 -10.46 3.53
CA ALA A 78 1.02 -10.27 4.88
C ALA A 78 -0.48 -9.89 4.90
N VAL A 79 -0.90 -8.98 4.01
CA VAL A 79 -2.31 -8.58 3.90
C VAL A 79 -3.17 -9.73 3.37
N ALA A 80 -2.71 -10.46 2.36
CA ALA A 80 -3.43 -11.61 1.81
C ALA A 80 -3.63 -12.72 2.85
N ALA A 81 -2.60 -13.01 3.67
CA ALA A 81 -2.69 -13.97 4.76
C ALA A 81 -3.71 -13.55 5.83
N ALA A 82 -3.80 -12.25 6.14
CA ALA A 82 -4.76 -11.72 7.10
C ALA A 82 -6.22 -11.76 6.61
N LEU A 83 -6.45 -11.83 5.28
CA LEU A 83 -7.79 -11.90 4.68
C LEU A 83 -8.27 -13.33 4.40
N GLY A 84 -7.35 -14.29 4.30
CA GLY A 84 -7.62 -15.70 3.99
C GLY A 84 -7.53 -16.65 5.19
N GLY A 85 -7.40 -16.10 6.41
CA GLY A 85 -7.45 -16.82 7.68
C GLY A 85 -8.83 -16.79 8.33
#